data_AF-A0A384WFV6-F1
#
_entry.id   AF-A0A384WFV6-F1
#
_cell.length_a   1.000
_cell.length_b   1.000
_cell.length_c   1.000
_cell.angle_alpha   90.00
_cell.angle_beta   90.00
_cell.angle_gamma   90.00
#
_symmetry.space_group_name_H-M   'P 1'
#
loop_
_entity.id
_entity.type
_entity.pdbx_description
1 polymer ?
#
loop_
_entity_poly.entity_id
_entity_poly.type
_entity_poly.pdbx_seq_one_letter_code
_entity_poly.pdbx_strand_id
1 'polypeptide(L)'
;LSDEELVGNYLAEDLVNPKTGEIHAEAGEEITDKSMKALNEHGYKELPLLDIDHVNVGAYIRNTLSADKNMTREDALFDIYRVMRPGEPPTLDSAQAMFQSLFFDAERYDLSAVGRVKMNMRLDLDAPDTQRTLRKEDILCVIKTLVDLRDGKGEIDDIDHLGNRRVRSVGELM
;
A
#
# COMPACT_ATOMS: atom_id res chain seq x y z
N LEU A 1 -15.94 -5.06 -23.43
CA LEU A 1 -15.98 -3.59 -23.39
C LEU A 1 -15.71 -3.10 -24.79
N SER A 2 -16.52 -2.19 -25.31
CA SER A 2 -16.19 -1.46 -26.54
C SER A 2 -15.01 -0.50 -26.27
N ASP A 3 -14.36 -0.02 -27.33
CA ASP A 3 -13.29 0.97 -27.20
C ASP A 3 -13.76 2.23 -26.44
N GLU A 4 -15.01 2.66 -26.64
CA GLU A 4 -15.62 3.79 -25.94
C GLU A 4 -15.82 3.50 -24.44
N GLU A 5 -16.13 2.26 -24.08
CA GLU A 5 -16.26 1.83 -22.67
C GLU A 5 -14.90 1.66 -21.98
N LEU A 6 -13.82 1.51 -22.74
CA LEU A 6 -12.46 1.40 -22.22
C LEU A 6 -11.86 2.77 -21.88
N VAL A 7 -12.27 3.83 -22.58
CA VAL A 7 -11.85 5.20 -22.29
C VAL A 7 -12.30 5.60 -20.88
N GLY A 8 -11.37 6.18 -20.11
CA GLY A 8 -11.54 6.55 -18.71
C GLY A 8 -11.14 5.46 -17.71
N ASN A 9 -10.90 4.21 -18.15
CA ASN A 9 -10.31 3.18 -17.28
C ASN A 9 -8.80 3.38 -17.14
N TYR A 10 -8.20 2.67 -16.19
CA TYR A 10 -6.77 2.74 -15.89
C TYR A 10 -6.08 1.42 -16.16
N LEU A 11 -4.88 1.47 -16.75
CA LEU A 11 -4.07 0.27 -16.98
C LEU A 11 -3.51 -0.29 -15.67
N ALA A 12 -3.49 -1.62 -15.53
CA ALA A 12 -2.95 -2.29 -14.35
C ALA A 12 -1.46 -2.62 -14.43
N GLU A 13 -0.92 -2.74 -15.65
CA GLU A 13 0.46 -3.15 -15.92
C GLU A 13 1.06 -2.31 -17.04
N ASP A 14 2.40 -2.25 -17.09
CA ASP A 14 3.12 -1.63 -18.20
C ASP A 14 2.89 -2.42 -19.49
N LEU A 15 2.54 -1.70 -20.55
CA LEU A 15 2.34 -2.29 -21.87
C LEU A 15 3.61 -2.13 -22.69
N VAL A 16 4.42 -3.19 -22.73
CA VAL A 16 5.73 -3.18 -23.37
C VAL A 16 5.75 -3.99 -24.67
N ASN A 17 6.51 -3.50 -25.65
CA ASN A 17 6.89 -4.30 -26.80
C ASN A 17 7.96 -5.32 -26.39
N PRO A 18 7.69 -6.63 -26.40
CA PRO A 18 8.64 -7.63 -25.92
C PRO A 18 9.89 -7.75 -26.81
N LYS A 19 9.88 -7.21 -28.03
CA LYS A 19 11.01 -7.28 -28.96
C LYS A 19 11.95 -6.08 -28.85
N THR A 20 11.40 -4.88 -28.65
CA THR A 20 12.18 -3.63 -28.61
C THR A 20 12.43 -3.15 -27.18
N GLY A 21 11.64 -3.60 -26.22
CA GLY A 21 11.63 -3.06 -24.85
C GLY A 21 10.99 -1.68 -24.75
N GLU A 22 10.36 -1.19 -25.81
CA GLU A 22 9.66 0.09 -25.82
C GLU A 22 8.39 0.01 -24.97
N ILE A 23 8.20 0.99 -24.07
CA ILE A 23 7.01 1.13 -23.24
C ILE A 23 5.98 1.91 -24.05
N HIS A 24 4.86 1.28 -24.39
CA HIS A 24 3.76 1.91 -25.11
C HIS A 24 2.78 2.63 -24.18
N ALA A 25 2.64 2.17 -22.93
CA ALA A 25 1.86 2.82 -21.87
C ALA A 25 2.34 2.32 -20.49
N GLU A 26 2.23 3.17 -19.47
CA GLU A 26 2.66 2.87 -18.09
C GLU A 26 1.49 2.39 -17.22
N ALA A 27 1.79 1.57 -16.21
CA ALA A 27 0.81 1.14 -15.22
C ALA A 27 0.20 2.35 -14.49
N GLY A 28 -1.13 2.34 -14.34
CA GLY A 28 -1.89 3.42 -13.72
C GLY A 28 -2.24 4.59 -14.66
N GLU A 29 -1.75 4.59 -15.91
CA GLU A 29 -2.12 5.59 -16.90
C GLU A 29 -3.61 5.46 -17.27
N GLU A 30 -4.26 6.62 -17.50
CA GLU A 30 -5.66 6.66 -17.94
C GLU A 30 -5.75 6.41 -19.44
N ILE A 31 -6.71 5.59 -19.82
CA ILE A 31 -7.01 5.28 -21.20
C ILE A 31 -7.79 6.46 -21.81
N THR A 32 -7.15 7.18 -22.73
CA THR A 32 -7.74 8.28 -23.51
C THR A 32 -8.02 7.83 -24.94
N ASP A 33 -8.85 8.55 -25.69
CA ASP A 33 -9.06 8.26 -27.11
C ASP A 33 -7.76 8.18 -27.93
N LYS A 34 -6.77 8.99 -27.55
CA LYS A 34 -5.46 9.02 -28.20
C LYS A 34 -4.66 7.76 -27.86
N SER A 35 -4.58 7.38 -26.58
CA SER A 35 -3.84 6.18 -26.17
C SER A 35 -4.54 4.91 -26.69
N MET A 36 -5.86 4.84 -26.72
CA MET A 36 -6.58 3.71 -27.33
C MET A 36 -6.23 3.47 -28.79
N LYS A 37 -6.23 4.54 -29.61
CA LYS A 37 -5.84 4.41 -31.02
C LYS A 37 -4.41 3.91 -31.16
N ALA A 38 -3.49 4.44 -30.37
CA ALA A 38 -2.11 3.98 -30.36
C ALA A 38 -2.03 2.50 -29.95
N LEU A 39 -2.70 2.08 -28.88
CA LEU A 39 -2.68 0.68 -28.42
C LEU A 39 -3.24 -0.28 -29.48
N ASN A 40 -4.30 0.11 -30.17
CA ASN A 40 -4.87 -0.65 -31.29
C ASN A 40 -3.88 -0.75 -32.47
N GLU A 41 -3.17 0.33 -32.81
CA GLU A 41 -2.13 0.33 -33.85
C GLU A 41 -0.95 -0.59 -33.50
N HIS A 42 -0.59 -0.68 -32.22
CA HIS A 42 0.42 -1.62 -31.73
C HIS A 42 -0.09 -3.07 -31.65
N GLY A 43 -1.39 -3.30 -31.89
CA GLY A 43 -1.99 -4.63 -31.99
C GLY A 43 -2.38 -5.28 -30.67
N TYR A 44 -2.55 -4.50 -29.59
CA TYR A 44 -3.08 -5.03 -28.33
C TYR A 44 -4.54 -5.45 -28.50
N LYS A 45 -4.88 -6.67 -28.07
CA LYS A 45 -6.25 -7.22 -28.11
C LYS A 45 -6.90 -7.34 -26.74
N GLU A 46 -6.06 -7.36 -25.72
CA GLU A 46 -6.44 -7.50 -24.32
C GLU A 46 -5.65 -6.46 -23.55
N LEU A 47 -6.33 -5.76 -22.64
CA LEU A 47 -5.74 -4.74 -21.80
C LEU A 47 -5.99 -5.13 -20.33
N PRO A 48 -4.93 -5.22 -19.50
CA PRO A 48 -5.10 -5.40 -18.08
C PRO A 48 -5.57 -4.07 -17.47
N LEU A 49 -6.73 -4.07 -16.84
CA LEU A 49 -7.35 -2.88 -16.25
C LEU A 49 -7.40 -2.97 -14.74
N LEU A 50 -7.29 -1.83 -14.07
CA LEU A 50 -7.63 -1.70 -12.66
C LEU A 50 -9.15 -1.75 -12.50
N ASP A 51 -9.64 -2.58 -11.58
CA ASP A 51 -11.07 -2.70 -11.25
C ASP A 51 -11.55 -1.50 -10.41
N ILE A 52 -11.69 -0.35 -11.07
CA ILE A 52 -12.10 0.92 -10.47
C ILE A 52 -13.39 1.37 -11.16
N ASP A 53 -14.48 1.47 -10.41
CA ASP A 53 -15.79 1.88 -10.92
C ASP A 53 -16.24 3.26 -10.41
N HIS A 54 -15.46 3.88 -9.52
CA HIS A 54 -15.76 5.16 -8.84
C HIS A 54 -17.05 5.18 -8.02
N VAL A 55 -17.70 4.03 -7.83
CA VAL A 55 -18.94 3.87 -7.07
C VAL A 55 -18.71 2.99 -5.86
N ASN A 56 -18.21 1.77 -6.08
CA ASN A 56 -17.92 0.78 -5.05
C ASN A 56 -16.42 0.58 -4.82
N VAL A 57 -15.58 0.97 -5.78
CA VAL A 57 -14.12 0.90 -5.71
C VAL A 57 -13.51 2.20 -6.20
N GLY A 58 -12.89 2.93 -5.27
CA GLY A 58 -12.21 4.19 -5.58
C GLY A 58 -10.77 4.03 -6.07
N ALA A 59 -10.30 5.00 -6.87
CA ALA A 59 -8.93 5.05 -7.39
C ALA A 59 -7.87 5.51 -6.36
N TYR A 60 -8.03 5.19 -5.07
CA TYR A 60 -7.22 5.81 -4.00
C TYR A 60 -5.73 5.50 -4.12
N ILE A 61 -5.37 4.22 -4.21
CA ILE A 61 -3.98 3.78 -4.32
C ILE A 61 -3.36 4.31 -5.62
N ARG A 62 -4.08 4.20 -6.74
CA ARG A 62 -3.63 4.74 -8.04
C ARG A 62 -3.34 6.23 -7.96
N ASN A 63 -4.25 7.01 -7.39
CA ASN A 63 -4.07 8.46 -7.29
C ASN A 63 -2.92 8.82 -6.34
N THR A 64 -2.71 8.06 -5.27
CA THR A 64 -1.55 8.21 -4.39
C THR A 64 -0.25 7.90 -5.13
N LEU A 65 -0.17 6.80 -5.87
CA LEU A 65 1.01 6.44 -6.67
C LEU A 65 1.30 7.46 -7.76
N SER A 66 0.27 7.97 -8.44
CA SER A 66 0.42 9.03 -9.45
C SER A 66 0.95 10.35 -8.88
N ALA A 67 0.72 10.62 -7.60
CA ALA A 67 1.24 11.80 -6.91
C ALA A 67 2.61 11.56 -6.25
N ASP A 68 2.99 10.31 -6.03
CA ASP A 68 4.28 9.92 -5.47
C ASP A 68 5.39 10.23 -6.48
N LYS A 69 6.50 10.75 -5.97
CA LYS A 69 7.68 11.10 -6.76
C LYS A 69 8.77 10.03 -6.65
N ASN A 70 8.63 9.12 -5.70
CA ASN A 70 9.59 8.07 -5.46
C ASN A 70 9.42 6.96 -6.50
N MET A 71 10.44 6.74 -7.32
CA MET A 71 10.42 5.73 -8.38
C MET A 71 11.17 4.46 -7.96
N THR A 72 11.99 4.56 -6.91
CA THR A 72 12.77 3.44 -6.38
C THR A 72 12.62 3.32 -4.88
N ARG A 73 12.99 2.13 -4.37
CA ARG A 73 13.07 1.90 -2.92
C ARG A 73 14.06 2.86 -2.23
N GLU A 74 15.15 3.22 -2.91
CA GLU A 74 16.15 4.14 -2.38
C GLU A 74 15.57 5.54 -2.19
N ASP A 75 14.84 6.05 -3.19
CA ASP A 75 14.15 7.35 -3.09
C ASP A 75 13.19 7.37 -1.90
N ALA A 76 12.36 6.33 -1.79
CA ALA A 76 11.39 6.19 -0.70
C ALA A 76 12.08 6.14 0.68
N LEU A 77 13.20 5.41 0.81
CA LEU A 77 13.98 5.37 2.04
C LEU A 77 14.56 6.73 2.39
N PHE A 78 15.06 7.49 1.42
CA PHE A 78 15.59 8.83 1.63
C PHE A 78 14.50 9.82 2.06
N ASP A 79 13.32 9.76 1.44
CA ASP A 79 12.19 10.61 1.84
C ASP A 79 11.71 10.29 3.25
N ILE A 80 11.58 9.01 3.62
CA ILE A 80 11.27 8.59 4.99
C ILE A 80 12.34 9.13 5.96
N TYR A 81 13.62 8.99 5.63
CA TYR A 81 14.70 9.47 6.49
C TYR A 81 14.64 10.99 6.70
N ARG A 82 14.39 11.77 5.62
CA ARG A 82 14.29 13.24 5.68
C ARG A 82 13.14 13.71 6.58
N VAL A 83 12.02 12.99 6.58
CA VAL A 83 10.88 13.28 7.47
C VAL A 83 11.24 13.01 8.93
N MET A 84 11.91 11.89 9.20
CA MET A 84 12.27 11.50 10.57
C MET A 84 13.45 12.30 11.15
N ARG A 85 14.40 12.70 10.30
CA ARG A 85 15.61 13.46 10.65
C ARG A 85 15.83 14.61 9.67
N PRO A 86 15.06 15.71 9.82
CA PRO A 86 15.16 16.85 8.93
C PRO A 86 16.54 17.50 9.05
N GLY A 87 17.23 17.67 7.92
CA GLY A 87 18.52 18.35 7.83
C GLY A 87 19.76 17.43 7.87
N GLU A 88 19.60 16.13 8.14
CA GLU A 88 20.69 15.15 8.02
C GLU A 88 20.67 14.50 6.62
N PRO A 89 21.78 14.52 5.86
CA PRO A 89 21.84 13.82 4.59
C PRO A 89 21.83 12.30 4.81
N PRO A 90 20.90 11.54 4.19
CA PRO A 90 20.87 10.10 4.31
C PRO A 90 21.99 9.45 3.46
N THR A 91 22.51 8.33 3.95
CA THR A 91 23.12 7.30 3.09
C THR A 91 22.14 6.14 2.96
N LEU A 92 22.27 5.31 1.92
CA LEU A 92 21.38 4.16 1.74
C LEU A 92 21.37 3.26 3.00
N ASP A 93 22.55 3.01 3.56
CA ASP A 93 22.69 2.21 4.77
C ASP A 93 22.03 2.84 5.99
N SER A 94 22.20 4.15 6.21
CA SER A 94 21.60 4.83 7.36
C SER A 94 20.08 4.91 7.25
N ALA A 95 19.57 5.14 6.04
CA ALA A 95 18.14 5.17 5.75
C ALA A 95 17.50 3.79 5.90
N GLN A 96 18.13 2.75 5.36
CA GLN A 96 17.65 1.38 5.50
C GLN A 96 17.69 0.91 6.96
N ALA A 97 18.78 1.18 7.69
CA ALA A 97 18.89 0.82 9.09
C ALA A 97 17.82 1.52 9.95
N MET A 98 17.60 2.82 9.71
CA MET A 98 16.53 3.56 10.38
C MET A 98 15.16 2.94 10.10
N PHE A 99 14.81 2.72 8.84
CA PHE A 99 13.51 2.16 8.48
C PHE A 99 13.29 0.77 9.10
N GLN A 100 14.31 -0.09 9.06
CA GLN A 100 14.28 -1.40 9.70
C GLN A 100 14.00 -1.27 11.21
N SER A 101 14.67 -0.33 11.86
CA SER A 101 14.57 -0.09 13.30
C SER A 101 13.19 0.41 13.77
N LEU A 102 12.36 0.96 12.88
CA LEU A 102 11.07 1.54 13.25
C LEU A 102 10.03 0.47 13.60
N PHE A 103 9.99 -0.63 12.83
CA PHE A 103 8.88 -1.59 12.89
C PHE A 103 9.32 -3.06 12.88
N PHE A 104 10.55 -3.33 12.46
CA PHE A 104 11.05 -4.68 12.16
C PHE A 104 12.18 -5.14 13.08
N ASP A 105 12.52 -4.32 14.09
CA ASP A 105 13.54 -4.60 15.10
C ASP A 105 12.87 -4.89 16.44
N ALA A 106 13.07 -6.10 16.97
CA ALA A 106 12.43 -6.58 18.19
C ALA A 106 12.96 -5.87 19.46
N GLU A 107 14.12 -5.21 19.41
CA GLU A 107 14.62 -4.41 20.53
C GLU A 107 13.92 -3.04 20.60
N ARG A 108 13.35 -2.56 19.49
CA ARG A 108 12.78 -1.21 19.35
C ARG A 108 11.27 -1.19 19.16
N TYR A 109 10.70 -2.30 18.70
CA TYR A 109 9.28 -2.40 18.41
C TYR A 109 8.70 -3.72 18.92
N ASP A 110 7.66 -3.64 19.74
CA ASP A 110 6.96 -4.78 20.32
C ASP A 110 5.45 -4.50 20.39
N LEU A 111 4.65 -5.21 19.59
CA LEU A 111 3.18 -5.18 19.67
C LEU A 111 2.64 -5.71 21.00
N SER A 112 3.44 -6.41 21.79
CA SER A 112 3.07 -7.40 22.80
C SER A 112 2.29 -8.58 22.21
N ALA A 113 2.21 -9.68 22.95
CA ALA A 113 1.35 -10.81 22.57
C ALA A 113 -0.12 -10.37 22.40
N VAL A 114 -0.61 -9.50 23.29
CA VAL A 114 -2.00 -9.00 23.23
C VAL A 114 -2.22 -8.15 21.98
N GLY A 115 -1.28 -7.27 21.63
CA GLY A 115 -1.42 -6.45 20.42
C GLY A 115 -1.36 -7.29 19.14
N ARG A 116 -0.51 -8.33 19.10
CA ARG A 116 -0.50 -9.29 17.99
C ARG A 116 -1.84 -10.02 17.86
N VAL A 117 -2.37 -10.57 18.95
CA VAL A 117 -3.69 -11.24 18.94
C VAL A 117 -4.78 -10.30 18.44
N LYS A 118 -4.80 -9.05 18.92
CA LYS A 118 -5.79 -8.04 18.48
C LYS A 118 -5.68 -7.71 17.00
N MET A 119 -4.45 -7.52 16.51
CA MET A 119 -4.19 -7.27 15.09
C MET A 119 -4.64 -8.45 14.23
N ASN A 120 -4.29 -9.68 14.63
CA ASN A 120 -4.71 -10.89 13.94
C ASN A 120 -6.23 -11.01 13.85
N MET A 121 -6.93 -10.79 14.96
CA MET A 121 -8.39 -10.82 14.99
C MET A 121 -9.03 -9.74 14.10
N ARG A 122 -8.48 -8.52 14.10
CA ARG A 122 -9.06 -7.39 13.36
C ARG A 122 -8.83 -7.48 11.85
N LEU A 123 -7.69 -8.03 11.45
CA LEU A 123 -7.24 -8.08 10.06
C LEU A 123 -7.37 -9.48 9.44
N ASP A 124 -7.93 -10.44 10.18
CA ASP A 124 -8.05 -11.85 9.79
C ASP A 124 -6.70 -12.47 9.38
N LEU A 125 -5.73 -12.39 10.30
CA LEU A 125 -4.36 -12.91 10.09
C LEU A 125 -4.04 -14.05 11.06
N ASP A 126 -3.17 -14.96 10.64
CA ASP A 126 -2.73 -16.13 11.41
C ASP A 126 -1.23 -16.08 11.75
N ALA A 127 -0.75 -14.94 12.27
CA ALA A 127 0.63 -14.86 12.76
C ALA A 127 0.75 -15.45 14.17
N PRO A 128 1.86 -16.14 14.52
CA PRO A 128 2.09 -16.55 15.90
C PRO A 128 2.13 -15.35 16.87
N ASP A 129 1.61 -15.52 18.10
CA ASP A 129 1.64 -14.49 19.16
C ASP A 129 3.06 -14.08 19.59
N THR A 130 4.06 -14.88 19.21
CA THR A 130 5.48 -14.59 19.39
C THR A 130 6.04 -13.64 18.33
N GLN A 131 5.35 -13.45 17.21
CA GLN A 131 5.74 -12.50 16.16
C GLN A 131 5.28 -11.10 16.55
N ARG A 132 6.12 -10.38 17.29
CA ARG A 132 5.75 -9.10 17.90
C ARG A 132 6.21 -7.85 17.13
N THR A 133 7.07 -8.01 16.13
CA THR A 133 7.33 -6.98 15.12
C THR A 133 6.30 -7.01 14.01
N LEU A 134 6.17 -5.89 13.28
CA LEU A 134 5.32 -5.86 12.09
C LEU A 134 5.93 -6.71 10.98
N ARG A 135 5.07 -7.27 10.14
CA ARG A 135 5.42 -7.90 8.87
C ARG A 135 4.90 -7.04 7.73
N LYS A 136 5.40 -7.27 6.51
CA LYS A 136 4.92 -6.55 5.33
C LYS A 136 3.45 -6.84 5.07
N GLU A 137 3.04 -8.09 5.29
CA GLU A 137 1.66 -8.57 5.17
C GLU A 137 0.74 -7.81 6.13
N ASP A 138 1.19 -7.53 7.36
CA ASP A 138 0.40 -6.77 8.33
C ASP A 138 0.12 -5.35 7.81
N ILE A 139 1.14 -4.67 7.28
CA ILE A 139 1.03 -3.31 6.74
C ILE A 139 0.11 -3.29 5.51
N LEU A 140 0.25 -4.25 4.60
CA LEU A 140 -0.61 -4.37 3.42
C LEU A 140 -2.07 -4.59 3.81
N CYS A 141 -2.35 -5.46 4.78
CA CYS A 141 -3.70 -5.71 5.28
C CYS A 141 -4.30 -4.49 5.98
N VAL A 142 -3.51 -3.70 6.71
CA VAL A 142 -3.96 -2.42 7.28
C VAL A 142 -4.38 -1.46 6.17
N ILE A 143 -3.53 -1.24 5.17
CA ILE A 143 -3.84 -0.34 4.04
C ILE A 143 -5.09 -0.82 3.30
N LYS A 144 -5.19 -2.12 3.02
CA LYS A 144 -6.36 -2.72 2.37
C LYS A 144 -7.63 -2.47 3.20
N THR A 145 -7.57 -2.69 4.50
CA THR A 145 -8.71 -2.46 5.40
C THR A 145 -9.14 -0.99 5.38
N LEU A 146 -8.19 -0.04 5.36
CA LEU A 146 -8.50 1.39 5.28
C LEU A 146 -9.17 1.77 3.95
N VAL A 147 -8.72 1.18 2.85
CA VAL A 147 -9.33 1.34 1.52
C VAL A 147 -10.73 0.74 1.50
N ASP A 148 -10.90 -0.48 2.00
CA ASP A 148 -12.19 -1.15 2.09
C ASP A 148 -13.19 -0.33 2.92
N LEU A 149 -12.78 0.20 4.08
CA LEU A 149 -13.61 1.08 4.90
C LEU A 149 -14.00 2.35 4.15
N ARG A 150 -13.12 2.90 3.31
CA ARG A 150 -13.41 4.08 2.49
C ARG A 150 -14.43 3.77 1.39
N ASP A 151 -14.38 2.57 0.84
CA ASP A 151 -15.37 2.00 -0.08
C ASP A 151 -16.68 1.56 0.63
N GLY A 152 -16.79 1.77 1.95
CA GLY A 152 -17.96 1.39 2.74
C GLY A 152 -18.05 -0.10 3.08
N LYS A 153 -16.95 -0.85 2.93
CA LYS A 153 -16.85 -2.27 3.25
C LYS A 153 -16.27 -2.43 4.67
N GLY A 154 -17.05 -3.04 5.56
CA GLY A 154 -16.67 -3.25 6.96
C GLY A 154 -17.12 -2.12 7.88
N GLU A 155 -16.73 -2.21 9.16
CA GLU A 155 -17.15 -1.27 10.20
C GLU A 155 -15.96 -0.53 10.81
N ILE A 156 -16.18 0.75 11.14
CA ILE A 156 -15.21 1.57 11.85
C ILE A 156 -15.21 1.16 13.31
N ASP A 157 -14.02 0.92 13.87
CA ASP A 157 -13.88 0.49 15.26
C ASP A 157 -14.33 1.60 16.22
N ASP A 158 -15.15 1.22 17.21
CA ASP A 158 -15.50 2.10 18.33
C ASP A 158 -14.37 2.11 19.37
N ILE A 159 -13.80 3.28 19.61
CA ILE A 159 -12.72 3.50 20.58
C ILE A 159 -13.18 3.27 22.02
N ASP A 160 -14.48 3.41 22.31
CA ASP A 160 -15.04 3.24 23.65
C ASP A 160 -15.44 1.80 23.95
N HIS A 161 -15.49 0.94 22.92
CA HIS A 161 -15.76 -0.48 23.10
C HIS A 161 -14.73 -1.11 24.05
N LEU A 162 -15.21 -1.77 25.11
CA LEU A 162 -14.34 -2.31 26.16
C LEU A 162 -13.33 -3.34 25.62
N GLY A 163 -13.65 -4.03 24.53
CA GLY A 163 -12.71 -4.92 23.84
C GLY A 163 -11.48 -4.21 23.26
N ASN A 164 -11.54 -2.90 23.04
CA ASN A 164 -10.44 -2.05 22.55
C ASN A 164 -9.74 -1.30 23.70
N ARG A 165 -10.28 -1.38 24.92
CA ARG A 165 -9.67 -0.82 26.13
C ARG A 165 -8.95 -1.91 26.91
N ARG A 166 -7.72 -1.64 27.33
CA ARG A 166 -6.93 -2.56 28.17
C ARG A 166 -6.78 -2.00 29.58
N VAL A 167 -7.26 -2.74 30.57
CA VAL A 167 -6.94 -2.48 31.98
C VAL A 167 -5.56 -3.06 32.27
N ARG A 168 -4.67 -2.25 32.83
CA ARG A 168 -3.34 -2.69 33.29
C ARG A 168 -3.33 -2.73 34.80
N SER A 169 -2.89 -3.85 35.37
CA SER A 169 -2.68 -3.96 36.81
C SER A 169 -1.34 -3.32 37.21
N VAL A 170 -1.14 -3.07 38.50
CA VAL A 170 0.11 -2.49 39.02
C VAL A 170 1.34 -3.32 38.63
N GLY A 171 1.21 -4.65 38.58
CA GLY A 171 2.30 -5.55 38.17
C GLY A 171 2.65 -5.53 36.68
N GLU A 172 1.80 -4.98 35.82
CA GLU A 172 2.11 -4.78 34.38
C GLU A 172 2.75 -3.41 34.09
N LEU A 173 2.80 -2.53 35.08
CA LEU A 173 3.35 -1.18 34.98
C LEU A 173 4.76 -1.05 35.58
N MET A 174 5.20 -2.05 36.35
CA MET A 174 6.54 -2.16 36.94
C MET A 174 7.48 -2.91 36.00
#